data_AF-A0A973QU03-F1
#
_entry.id   AF-A0A973QU03-F1
#
_cell.length_a   1.000
_cell.length_b   1.000
_cell.length_c   1.000
_cell.angle_alpha   90.00
_cell.angle_beta   90.00
_cell.angle_gamma   90.00
#
_symmetry.space_group_name_H-M   'P 1'
#
loop_
_entity.id
_entity.type
_entity.pdbx_description
1 polymer ?
#
loop_
_entity_poly.entity_id
_entity_poly.type
_entity_poly.pdbx_seq_one_letter_code
_entity_poly.pdbx_strand_id
1 'polypeptide(L)'
;MRALQENGPLPSGVVQFYDNYLPSLEPGSYEVTVTSDVTGVDTGDYFQPASQSFEVRAPQFFLDPRDVGEMYPPSGSNGEYGAVLPSLVLNQRVLPWERLVDADQPKSVPWVALLTLGPGDVVTDSGSGPTGLRTGTVADFLAAEDGVLKPAITPSSVDSDVLAATMQSVVLPFATFQAVVPRLDELCRLAHVRQTGTSAQAGSDGADDGWYAIVWSNRFPDSSLVNGAGTRNLACLVSLERLTAYLPPAEPDDPPANVQLAVLASWTFVSNPAAAESFADLMAGFVAEEGGDPADLVPRLPLPADPPASAALDRLRQGYVPLTFHTPVGEQTFAWYRGPFTPTVAQPLPAPPAHGWRSSSQVTIYLPDQGVFDLSYAAAFETGRAMALADRAFALALLDARRKAYGQLARIGDRLGTGRFDTASLSELTGRHAHRRRFAAHVDAGLAGDLRRLFARL
;
A
#
# COMPACT_ATOMS: atom_id res chain seq x y z
N MET A 1 -24.41 24.36 -6.48
CA MET A 1 -24.92 23.29 -7.36
C MET A 1 -24.21 23.38 -8.70
N ARG A 2 -23.06 22.73 -8.85
CA ARG A 2 -22.47 22.48 -10.19
C ARG A 2 -22.87 21.05 -10.54
N ALA A 3 -23.80 20.89 -11.48
CA ALA A 3 -24.04 19.59 -12.07
C ALA A 3 -22.72 19.12 -12.70
N LEU A 4 -22.36 17.86 -12.45
CA LEU A 4 -21.21 17.19 -13.07
C LEU A 4 -21.40 17.18 -14.59
N GLN A 5 -20.91 18.19 -15.29
CA GLN A 5 -20.46 18.00 -16.67
C GLN A 5 -19.08 17.37 -16.54
N GLU A 6 -18.89 16.17 -17.12
CA GLU A 6 -17.58 15.53 -17.24
C GLU A 6 -16.64 16.49 -17.98
N ASN A 7 -15.94 17.31 -17.20
CA ASN A 7 -14.85 18.12 -17.72
C ASN A 7 -13.69 17.15 -17.97
N GLY A 8 -13.06 17.26 -19.13
CA GLY A 8 -11.93 16.43 -19.53
C GLY A 8 -10.76 16.46 -18.52
N PRO A 9 -9.69 15.69 -18.77
CA PRO A 9 -8.59 15.53 -17.82
C PRO A 9 -8.03 16.88 -17.36
N LEU A 10 -7.83 17.01 -16.04
CA LEU A 10 -7.34 18.24 -15.44
C LEU A 10 -5.86 18.50 -15.81
N PRO A 11 -5.44 19.77 -15.93
CA PRO A 11 -4.03 20.10 -16.06
C PRO A 11 -3.21 19.60 -14.87
N SER A 12 -1.94 19.28 -15.11
CA SER A 12 -1.01 18.89 -14.04
C SER A 12 -0.96 19.94 -12.92
N GLY A 13 -0.96 19.47 -11.67
CA GLY A 13 -0.92 20.32 -10.48
C GLY A 13 -2.27 20.96 -10.09
N VAL A 14 -3.34 20.72 -10.85
CA VAL A 14 -4.69 21.15 -10.50
C VAL A 14 -5.44 20.02 -9.79
N VAL A 15 -6.10 20.38 -8.69
CA VAL A 15 -7.01 19.49 -7.94
C VAL A 15 -8.39 20.14 -7.89
N GLN A 16 -9.43 19.34 -8.14
CA GLN A 16 -10.82 19.75 -7.97
C GLN A 16 -11.54 18.80 -7.02
N PHE A 17 -12.43 19.36 -6.21
CA PHE A 17 -13.21 18.62 -5.23
C PHE A 17 -14.70 18.68 -5.58
N TYR A 18 -15.38 17.56 -5.40
CA TYR A 18 -16.80 17.35 -5.65
C TYR A 18 -17.42 16.67 -4.44
N ASP A 19 -18.66 17.03 -4.11
CA ASP A 19 -19.35 16.47 -2.95
C ASP A 19 -19.63 14.96 -3.11
N ASN A 20 -19.99 14.53 -4.32
CA ASN A 20 -20.24 13.12 -4.63
C ASN A 20 -20.07 12.83 -6.12
N TYR A 21 -19.99 11.55 -6.45
CA TYR A 21 -20.13 11.05 -7.82
C TYR A 21 -21.15 9.91 -7.81
N LEU A 22 -22.36 10.19 -8.29
CA LEU A 22 -23.46 9.23 -8.28
C LEU A 22 -23.41 8.33 -9.51
N PRO A 23 -23.46 6.99 -9.34
CA PRO A 23 -23.50 6.08 -10.49
C PRO A 23 -24.81 6.28 -11.28
N SER A 24 -24.69 6.29 -12.61
CA SER A 24 -25.86 6.42 -13.50
C SER A 24 -26.68 5.14 -13.61
N LEU A 25 -26.05 3.99 -13.37
CA LEU A 25 -26.68 2.67 -13.38
C LEU A 25 -26.48 2.02 -12.02
N GLU A 26 -27.57 1.53 -11.42
CA GLU A 26 -27.52 0.89 -10.10
C GLU A 26 -26.99 -0.54 -10.19
N PRO A 27 -26.49 -1.14 -9.09
CA PRO A 27 -26.20 -2.56 -9.07
C PRO A 27 -27.45 -3.40 -9.33
N GLY A 28 -27.32 -4.44 -10.15
CA GLY A 28 -28.44 -5.31 -10.52
C GLY A 28 -28.28 -5.97 -11.87
N SER A 29 -29.28 -6.78 -12.22
CA SER A 29 -29.36 -7.48 -13.51
C SER A 29 -30.11 -6.62 -14.52
N TYR A 30 -29.47 -6.37 -15.66
CA TYR A 30 -30.02 -5.58 -16.76
C TYR A 30 -30.04 -6.40 -18.04
N GLU A 31 -30.92 -5.99 -18.95
CA GLU A 31 -30.96 -6.51 -20.31
C GLU A 31 -30.80 -5.33 -21.28
N VAL A 32 -29.80 -5.42 -22.16
CA VAL A 32 -29.65 -4.49 -23.30
C VAL A 32 -30.25 -5.15 -24.52
N THR A 33 -31.22 -4.48 -25.13
CA THR A 33 -31.84 -4.88 -26.39
C THR A 33 -31.43 -3.91 -27.48
N VAL A 34 -30.83 -4.43 -28.55
CA VAL A 34 -30.44 -3.67 -29.73
C VAL A 34 -31.45 -3.90 -30.85
N THR A 35 -32.04 -2.82 -31.33
CA THR A 35 -32.95 -2.81 -32.49
C THR A 35 -32.31 -1.98 -33.61
N SER A 36 -32.32 -2.50 -34.84
CA SER A 36 -31.76 -1.82 -36.01
C SER A 36 -32.89 -1.38 -36.93
N ASP A 37 -32.98 -0.07 -37.19
CA ASP A 37 -33.87 0.50 -38.19
C ASP A 37 -33.07 1.17 -39.31
N VAL A 38 -33.42 0.88 -40.57
CA VAL A 38 -32.73 1.37 -41.77
C VAL A 38 -33.74 2.07 -42.66
N THR A 39 -33.62 3.39 -42.75
CA THR A 39 -34.57 4.24 -43.47
C THR A 39 -34.60 3.88 -44.97
N GLY A 40 -35.79 3.57 -45.49
CA GLY A 40 -35.99 3.24 -46.91
C GLY A 40 -35.84 1.76 -47.26
N VAL A 41 -35.66 0.89 -46.27
CA VAL A 41 -35.65 -0.58 -46.42
C VAL A 41 -36.74 -1.16 -45.51
N ASP A 42 -37.49 -2.17 -45.99
CA ASP A 42 -38.40 -2.92 -45.12
C ASP A 42 -37.56 -3.75 -44.13
N THR A 43 -37.45 -3.24 -42.90
CA THR A 43 -36.67 -3.87 -41.84
C THR A 43 -37.39 -5.08 -41.21
N GLY A 44 -38.72 -5.22 -41.42
CA GLY A 44 -39.55 -6.40 -41.16
C GLY A 44 -39.17 -7.28 -39.96
N ASP A 45 -39.40 -8.59 -40.09
CA ASP A 45 -38.97 -9.63 -39.13
C ASP A 45 -37.49 -10.04 -39.31
N TYR A 46 -36.76 -9.39 -40.22
CA TYR A 46 -35.39 -9.78 -40.58
C TYR A 46 -34.34 -9.23 -39.60
N PHE A 47 -34.61 -8.05 -39.03
CA PHE A 47 -33.80 -7.46 -37.96
C PHE A 47 -34.43 -7.76 -36.61
N GLN A 48 -34.32 -9.02 -36.17
CA GLN A 48 -34.77 -9.40 -34.84
C GLN A 48 -33.97 -8.66 -33.75
N PRO A 49 -34.62 -8.14 -32.70
CA PRO A 49 -33.92 -7.53 -31.57
C PRO A 49 -32.92 -8.52 -30.98
N ALA A 50 -31.67 -8.09 -30.80
CA ALA A 50 -30.67 -8.86 -30.08
C ALA A 50 -30.66 -8.39 -28.63
N SER A 51 -30.97 -9.30 -27.69
CA SER A 51 -30.88 -9.03 -26.26
C SER A 51 -29.65 -9.68 -25.64
N GLN A 52 -29.00 -8.97 -24.73
CA GLN A 52 -27.93 -9.50 -23.89
C GLN A 52 -28.15 -9.05 -22.45
N SER A 53 -28.21 -10.03 -21.54
CA SER A 53 -28.23 -9.76 -20.11
C SER A 53 -26.81 -9.51 -19.58
N PHE A 54 -26.69 -8.57 -18.67
CA PHE A 54 -25.45 -8.31 -17.93
C PHE A 54 -25.79 -7.89 -16.50
N GLU A 55 -24.81 -8.01 -15.61
CA GLU A 55 -24.96 -7.68 -14.20
C GLU A 55 -23.99 -6.56 -13.84
N VAL A 56 -24.51 -5.53 -13.18
CA VAL A 56 -23.70 -4.50 -12.55
C VAL A 56 -23.47 -4.91 -11.10
N ARG A 57 -22.22 -5.22 -10.78
CA ARG A 57 -21.81 -5.64 -9.44
C ARG A 57 -21.25 -4.47 -8.65
N ALA A 58 -21.63 -4.38 -7.38
CA ALA A 58 -21.02 -3.47 -6.42
C ALA A 58 -20.52 -4.26 -5.19
N PRO A 59 -19.39 -3.86 -4.57
CA PRO A 59 -18.92 -4.44 -3.32
C PRO A 59 -19.99 -4.34 -2.22
N GLN A 60 -20.11 -5.38 -1.39
CA GLN A 60 -21.07 -5.39 -0.27
C GLN A 60 -20.44 -5.85 1.06
N PHE A 61 -19.72 -6.97 1.05
CA PHE A 61 -19.12 -7.57 2.26
C PHE A 61 -17.59 -7.59 2.26
N PHE A 62 -16.97 -7.40 1.10
CA PHE A 62 -15.53 -7.37 0.90
C PHE A 62 -15.21 -6.42 -0.26
N LEU A 63 -13.98 -5.92 -0.29
CA LEU A 63 -13.48 -5.00 -1.30
C LEU A 63 -12.25 -5.58 -2.00
N ASP A 64 -12.10 -5.34 -3.29
CA ASP A 64 -10.87 -5.71 -4.00
C ASP A 64 -9.71 -4.84 -3.47
N PRO A 65 -8.56 -5.41 -3.08
CA PRO A 65 -7.42 -4.63 -2.61
C PRO A 65 -6.95 -3.56 -3.61
N ARG A 66 -7.27 -3.69 -4.91
CA ARG A 66 -6.98 -2.69 -5.94
C ARG A 66 -7.87 -1.45 -5.87
N ASP A 67 -9.03 -1.54 -5.25
CA ASP A 67 -9.93 -0.40 -5.06
C ASP A 67 -9.52 0.44 -3.84
N VAL A 68 -8.65 -0.10 -2.99
CA VAL A 68 -8.06 0.59 -1.84
C VAL A 68 -6.83 1.37 -2.28
N GLY A 69 -6.89 2.69 -2.15
CA GLY A 69 -5.78 3.61 -2.42
C GLY A 69 -4.96 3.90 -1.16
N GLU A 70 -4.65 5.18 -0.96
CA GLU A 70 -3.86 5.67 0.17
C GLU A 70 -4.64 5.62 1.50
N MET A 71 -3.97 5.16 2.56
CA MET A 71 -4.47 5.16 3.93
C MET A 71 -3.70 6.18 4.75
N TYR A 72 -4.39 7.03 5.50
CA TYR A 72 -3.76 7.97 6.41
C TYR A 72 -4.44 7.92 7.79
N PRO A 73 -3.68 7.82 8.91
CA PRO A 73 -2.25 7.57 9.00
C PRO A 73 -1.81 6.28 8.27
N PRO A 74 -0.56 6.21 7.77
CA PRO A 74 -0.12 5.04 7.00
C PRO A 74 -0.19 3.74 7.81
N SER A 75 -0.52 2.65 7.13
CA SER A 75 -0.59 1.31 7.75
C SER A 75 0.73 0.93 8.41
N GLY A 76 0.67 0.49 9.67
CA GLY A 76 1.82 0.09 10.48
C GLY A 76 2.71 1.26 10.93
N SER A 77 2.33 2.51 10.68
CA SER A 77 3.11 3.66 11.09
C SER A 77 3.00 3.95 12.59
N ASN A 78 3.98 4.69 13.10
CA ASN A 78 4.05 5.17 14.47
C ASN A 78 4.42 6.66 14.43
N GLY A 79 3.57 7.52 14.97
CA GLY A 79 3.74 8.97 14.88
C GLY A 79 2.75 9.75 15.74
N GLU A 80 2.83 11.07 15.67
CA GLU A 80 1.89 11.96 16.35
C GLU A 80 0.65 12.17 15.48
N TYR A 81 -0.41 11.40 15.74
CA TYR A 81 -1.65 11.44 14.95
C TYR A 81 -2.88 11.91 15.75
N GLY A 82 -2.70 12.32 17.01
CA GLY A 82 -3.81 12.73 17.88
C GLY A 82 -4.61 13.94 17.38
N ALA A 83 -4.03 14.76 16.50
CA ALA A 83 -4.67 15.92 15.88
C ALA A 83 -5.06 15.70 14.40
N VAL A 84 -4.99 14.45 13.91
CA VAL A 84 -5.27 14.10 12.52
C VAL A 84 -6.52 13.22 12.48
N LEU A 85 -7.49 13.56 11.63
CA LEU A 85 -8.59 12.64 11.31
C LEU A 85 -8.11 11.60 10.29
N PRO A 86 -8.23 10.30 10.59
CA PRO A 86 -7.95 9.27 9.61
C PRO A 86 -8.79 9.42 8.34
N SER A 87 -8.16 9.09 7.21
CA SER A 87 -8.78 9.13 5.88
C SER A 87 -8.36 7.94 5.04
N LEU A 88 -9.28 7.50 4.19
CA LEU A 88 -9.06 6.46 3.19
C LEU A 88 -9.35 7.02 1.80
N VAL A 89 -8.38 6.88 0.90
CA VAL A 89 -8.56 7.12 -0.53
C VAL A 89 -8.95 5.82 -1.20
N LEU A 90 -9.99 5.86 -2.04
CA LEU A 90 -10.50 4.76 -2.83
C LEU A 90 -10.28 5.07 -4.31
N ASN A 91 -9.79 4.08 -5.05
CA ASN A 91 -9.53 4.20 -6.49
C ASN A 91 -10.82 4.15 -7.31
N GLN A 92 -11.92 3.66 -6.72
CA GLN A 92 -13.26 3.70 -7.32
C GLN A 92 -14.02 4.93 -6.84
N ARG A 93 -14.22 5.91 -7.73
CA ARG A 93 -14.88 7.19 -7.41
C ARG A 93 -16.34 7.08 -6.97
N VAL A 94 -17.04 6.04 -7.42
CA VAL A 94 -18.48 5.83 -7.14
C VAL A 94 -18.71 5.04 -5.86
N LEU A 95 -17.72 4.30 -5.36
CA LEU A 95 -17.88 3.25 -4.34
C LEU A 95 -18.71 3.69 -3.11
N PRO A 96 -18.48 4.86 -2.50
CA PRO A 96 -19.27 5.27 -1.34
C PRO A 96 -20.78 5.41 -1.63
N TRP A 97 -21.18 5.58 -2.89
CA TRP A 97 -22.55 5.79 -3.35
C TRP A 97 -23.06 4.69 -4.29
N GLU A 98 -22.34 3.58 -4.43
CA GLU A 98 -22.78 2.43 -5.25
C GLU A 98 -23.96 1.69 -4.65
N ARG A 99 -24.16 1.79 -3.33
CA ARG A 99 -25.30 1.21 -2.62
C ARG A 99 -26.02 2.27 -1.81
N LEU A 100 -27.31 2.03 -1.58
CA LEU A 100 -28.10 2.82 -0.65
C LEU A 100 -27.80 2.38 0.78
N VAL A 101 -27.62 3.34 1.68
CA VAL A 101 -27.55 3.05 3.12
C VAL A 101 -28.89 2.48 3.62
N ASP A 102 -30.01 3.00 3.10
CA ASP A 102 -31.36 2.49 3.32
C ASP A 102 -32.29 2.94 2.18
N ALA A 103 -33.45 2.29 2.05
CA ALA A 103 -34.37 2.53 0.94
C ALA A 103 -35.03 3.92 0.95
N ASP A 104 -35.13 4.55 2.12
CA ASP A 104 -35.72 5.88 2.31
C ASP A 104 -34.69 7.03 2.25
N GLN A 105 -33.40 6.70 2.18
CA GLN A 105 -32.32 7.68 2.14
C GLN A 105 -31.92 8.07 0.71
N PRO A 106 -31.52 9.33 0.47
CA PRO A 106 -31.08 9.74 -0.85
C PRO A 106 -29.72 9.11 -1.19
N LYS A 107 -29.48 8.83 -2.48
CA LYS A 107 -28.21 8.27 -3.00
C LYS A 107 -26.97 9.07 -2.65
N SER A 108 -27.11 10.34 -2.30
CA SER A 108 -25.99 11.19 -1.86
C SER A 108 -25.43 10.80 -0.50
N VAL A 109 -26.18 10.03 0.31
CA VAL A 109 -25.72 9.52 1.60
C VAL A 109 -24.90 8.26 1.35
N PRO A 110 -23.61 8.24 1.72
CA PRO A 110 -22.78 7.07 1.51
C PRO A 110 -23.21 5.92 2.41
N TRP A 111 -23.12 4.69 1.90
CA TRP A 111 -23.44 3.47 2.66
C TRP A 111 -22.27 2.97 3.52
N VAL A 112 -21.10 3.58 3.40
CA VAL A 112 -19.88 3.24 4.14
C VAL A 112 -19.46 4.38 5.07
N ALA A 113 -18.80 4.02 6.16
CA ALA A 113 -18.16 4.98 7.06
C ALA A 113 -16.78 4.49 7.50
N LEU A 114 -15.86 5.42 7.75
CA LEU A 114 -14.54 5.11 8.31
C LEU A 114 -14.56 5.32 9.82
N LEU A 115 -14.46 4.23 10.59
CA LEU A 115 -14.41 4.28 12.05
C LEU A 115 -12.97 4.25 12.54
N THR A 116 -12.66 5.09 13.53
CA THR A 116 -11.38 5.06 14.26
C THR A 116 -11.64 4.51 15.66
N LEU A 117 -11.04 3.35 15.94
CA LEU A 117 -11.26 2.55 17.14
C LEU A 117 -9.96 2.47 17.92
N GLY A 118 -10.00 2.88 19.19
CA GLY A 118 -8.91 2.79 20.14
C GLY A 118 -8.88 1.44 20.88
N PRO A 119 -7.90 1.27 21.78
CA PRO A 119 -7.83 0.09 22.64
C PRO A 119 -9.09 -0.03 23.52
N GLY A 120 -9.78 -1.16 23.44
CA GLY A 120 -10.97 -1.45 24.26
C GLY A 120 -12.31 -1.08 23.62
N ASP A 121 -12.32 -0.44 22.44
CA ASP A 121 -13.58 -0.17 21.72
C ASP A 121 -14.17 -1.47 21.10
N VAL A 122 -13.31 -2.42 20.76
CA VAL A 122 -13.66 -3.68 20.10
C VAL A 122 -13.83 -4.80 21.12
N VAL A 123 -14.88 -5.60 20.96
CA VAL A 123 -15.07 -6.84 21.74
C VAL A 123 -14.07 -7.88 21.26
N THR A 124 -13.13 -8.25 22.12
CA THR A 124 -12.14 -9.30 21.83
C THR A 124 -12.53 -10.61 22.51
N ASP A 125 -12.70 -11.66 21.71
CA ASP A 125 -13.00 -13.01 22.16
C ASP A 125 -12.14 -14.06 21.45
N SER A 126 -12.40 -15.34 21.71
CA SER A 126 -11.67 -16.47 21.10
C SER A 126 -11.72 -16.50 19.57
N GLY A 127 -12.72 -15.85 18.95
CA GLY A 127 -12.88 -15.77 17.49
C GLY A 127 -12.22 -14.54 16.87
N SER A 128 -11.66 -13.65 17.69
CA SER A 128 -11.07 -12.38 17.27
C SER A 128 -9.58 -12.55 16.96
N GLY A 129 -9.14 -12.01 15.82
CA GLY A 129 -7.72 -11.95 15.47
C GLY A 129 -6.94 -10.94 16.31
N PRO A 130 -5.62 -10.78 16.05
CA PRO A 130 -4.74 -9.85 16.79
C PRO A 130 -5.13 -8.37 16.70
N THR A 131 -6.06 -8.01 15.81
CA THR A 131 -6.61 -6.67 15.62
C THR A 131 -8.00 -6.50 16.25
N GLY A 132 -8.58 -7.55 16.83
CA GLY A 132 -9.99 -7.57 17.27
C GLY A 132 -10.99 -7.85 16.15
N LEU A 133 -10.54 -8.01 14.90
CA LEU A 133 -11.42 -8.38 13.78
C LEU A 133 -11.71 -9.87 13.76
N ARG A 134 -12.95 -10.25 13.42
CA ARG A 134 -13.37 -11.63 13.19
C ARG A 134 -13.33 -11.95 11.70
N THR A 135 -12.85 -13.14 11.36
CA THR A 135 -12.89 -13.67 10.00
C THR A 135 -13.89 -14.81 9.95
N GLY A 136 -14.82 -14.76 9.00
CA GLY A 136 -15.87 -15.76 8.84
C GLY A 136 -16.48 -15.72 7.44
N THR A 137 -17.52 -16.51 7.20
CA THR A 137 -18.28 -16.42 5.95
C THR A 137 -19.37 -15.36 6.04
N VAL A 138 -19.83 -14.86 4.89
CA VAL A 138 -20.98 -13.94 4.84
C VAL A 138 -22.25 -14.62 5.40
N ALA A 139 -22.43 -15.92 5.17
CA ALA A 139 -23.53 -16.69 5.74
C ALA A 139 -23.52 -16.68 7.27
N ASP A 140 -22.36 -16.90 7.89
CA ASP A 140 -22.20 -16.86 9.36
C ASP A 140 -22.43 -15.45 9.91
N PHE A 141 -21.97 -14.43 9.18
CA PHE A 141 -22.19 -13.03 9.55
C PHE A 141 -23.69 -12.68 9.56
N LEU A 142 -24.46 -13.10 8.56
CA LEU A 142 -25.89 -12.80 8.44
C LEU A 142 -26.79 -13.70 9.31
N ALA A 143 -26.26 -14.78 9.90
CA ALA A 143 -27.02 -15.65 10.78
C ALA A 143 -27.48 -14.88 12.04
N ALA A 144 -28.74 -15.11 12.43
CA ALA A 144 -29.31 -14.47 13.62
C ALA A 144 -28.56 -14.89 14.90
N GLU A 145 -28.34 -13.92 15.79
CA GLU A 145 -27.61 -14.10 17.04
C GLU A 145 -28.23 -13.22 18.12
N ASP A 146 -28.58 -13.81 19.26
CA ASP A 146 -29.28 -13.10 20.34
C ASP A 146 -28.41 -11.99 20.94
N GLY A 147 -28.96 -10.77 21.01
CA GLY A 147 -28.28 -9.61 21.59
C GLY A 147 -27.21 -8.96 20.71
N VAL A 148 -27.01 -9.43 19.47
CA VAL A 148 -26.09 -8.83 18.49
C VAL A 148 -26.86 -8.25 17.32
N LEU A 149 -26.79 -6.94 17.15
CA LEU A 149 -27.34 -6.25 15.99
C LEU A 149 -26.48 -6.51 14.75
N LYS A 150 -27.15 -6.92 13.69
CA LYS A 150 -26.60 -7.19 12.36
C LYS A 150 -27.43 -6.44 11.31
N PRO A 151 -26.87 -6.12 10.13
CA PRO A 151 -27.61 -5.43 9.09
C PRO A 151 -28.81 -6.27 8.65
N ALA A 152 -29.97 -5.63 8.43
CA ALA A 152 -31.22 -6.29 8.04
C ALA A 152 -31.21 -6.70 6.55
N ILE A 153 -30.26 -7.55 6.17
CA ILE A 153 -30.07 -8.09 4.81
C ILE A 153 -30.57 -9.53 4.81
N THR A 154 -31.52 -9.84 3.93
CA THR A 154 -32.07 -11.20 3.81
C THR A 154 -31.07 -12.10 3.09
N PRO A 155 -30.65 -13.26 3.65
CA PRO A 155 -29.67 -14.14 3.00
C PRO A 155 -30.08 -14.62 1.60
N SER A 156 -31.39 -14.77 1.34
CA SER A 156 -31.90 -15.16 0.00
C SER A 156 -31.77 -14.07 -1.07
N SER A 157 -31.43 -12.83 -0.67
CA SER A 157 -31.12 -11.74 -1.61
C SER A 157 -29.66 -11.69 -2.03
N VAL A 158 -28.82 -12.55 -1.45
CA VAL A 158 -27.38 -12.63 -1.69
C VAL A 158 -27.07 -13.93 -2.43
N ASP A 159 -26.23 -13.84 -3.46
CA ASP A 159 -25.81 -15.01 -4.23
C ASP A 159 -25.10 -16.06 -3.36
N SER A 160 -25.30 -17.34 -3.68
CA SER A 160 -24.70 -18.46 -2.93
C SER A 160 -23.17 -18.39 -2.86
N ASP A 161 -22.54 -17.91 -3.92
CA ASP A 161 -21.08 -17.78 -3.99
C ASP A 161 -20.58 -16.67 -3.05
N VAL A 162 -21.36 -15.60 -2.89
CA VAL A 162 -21.06 -14.49 -1.97
C VAL A 162 -21.32 -14.93 -0.53
N LEU A 163 -22.38 -15.70 -0.26
CA LEU A 163 -22.66 -16.27 1.05
C LEU A 163 -21.50 -17.14 1.57
N ALA A 164 -20.88 -17.92 0.67
CA ALA A 164 -19.72 -18.76 0.98
C ALA A 164 -18.39 -17.99 1.05
N ALA A 165 -18.34 -16.75 0.58
CA ALA A 165 -17.12 -15.96 0.56
C ALA A 165 -16.66 -15.58 1.97
N THR A 166 -15.33 -15.50 2.14
CA THR A 166 -14.71 -15.04 3.39
C THR A 166 -14.80 -13.52 3.50
N MET A 167 -15.15 -13.02 4.67
CA MET A 167 -15.20 -11.59 4.98
C MET A 167 -14.60 -11.30 6.37
N GLN A 168 -14.36 -10.01 6.64
CA GLN A 168 -13.99 -9.52 7.96
C GLN A 168 -15.15 -8.77 8.59
N SER A 169 -15.27 -8.87 9.91
CA SER A 169 -16.24 -8.10 10.68
C SER A 169 -15.63 -7.60 11.99
N VAL A 170 -16.22 -6.54 12.54
CA VAL A 170 -15.87 -5.99 13.86
C VAL A 170 -17.09 -6.03 14.76
N VAL A 171 -16.90 -6.38 16.03
CA VAL A 171 -17.95 -6.36 17.05
C VAL A 171 -17.67 -5.24 18.03
N LEU A 172 -18.65 -4.37 18.22
CA LEU A 172 -18.60 -3.23 19.14
C LEU A 172 -19.72 -3.37 20.17
N PRO A 173 -19.51 -2.99 21.43
CA PRO A 173 -20.62 -2.73 22.35
C PRO A 173 -21.54 -1.66 21.75
N PHE A 174 -22.86 -1.77 21.91
CA PHE A 174 -23.80 -0.83 21.29
C PHE A 174 -23.57 0.63 21.73
N ALA A 175 -23.25 0.85 23.00
CA ALA A 175 -22.90 2.17 23.51
C ALA A 175 -21.64 2.75 22.83
N THR A 176 -20.62 1.93 22.59
CA THR A 176 -19.43 2.33 21.84
C THR A 176 -19.78 2.63 20.41
N PHE A 177 -20.58 1.77 19.75
CA PHE A 177 -21.05 2.01 18.38
C PHE A 177 -21.74 3.37 18.25
N GLN A 178 -22.70 3.69 19.13
CA GLN A 178 -23.38 4.99 19.11
C GLN A 178 -22.44 6.18 19.37
N ALA A 179 -21.38 5.98 20.17
CA ALA A 179 -20.41 7.03 20.46
C ALA A 179 -19.43 7.30 19.31
N VAL A 180 -19.12 6.29 18.49
CA VAL A 180 -18.09 6.38 17.44
C VAL A 180 -18.65 6.51 16.04
N VAL A 181 -19.86 6.01 15.76
CA VAL A 181 -20.43 6.04 14.42
C VAL A 181 -20.84 7.46 14.02
N PRO A 182 -20.62 7.89 12.77
CA PRO A 182 -21.12 9.18 12.29
C PRO A 182 -22.63 9.28 12.35
N ARG A 183 -23.13 10.51 12.51
CA ARG A 183 -24.57 10.78 12.35
C ARG A 183 -24.98 10.67 10.89
N LEU A 184 -26.26 10.38 10.65
CA LEU A 184 -26.80 10.25 9.30
C LEU A 184 -26.58 11.50 8.44
N ASP A 185 -26.71 12.69 9.01
CA ASP A 185 -26.50 13.98 8.34
C ASP A 185 -25.02 14.36 8.16
N GLU A 186 -24.12 13.71 8.90
CA GLU A 186 -22.66 13.88 8.80
C GLU A 186 -22.06 13.02 7.68
N LEU A 187 -22.68 11.88 7.33
CA LEU A 187 -22.15 10.95 6.33
C LEU A 187 -21.83 11.62 4.99
N CYS A 188 -22.71 12.50 4.49
CA CYS A 188 -22.47 13.25 3.25
C CYS A 188 -21.28 14.23 3.32
N ARG A 189 -20.79 14.56 4.52
CA ARG A 189 -19.64 15.48 4.73
C ARG A 189 -18.33 14.71 4.92
N LEU A 190 -18.41 13.43 5.24
CA LEU A 190 -17.26 12.56 5.49
C LEU A 190 -16.80 11.82 4.23
N ALA A 191 -17.61 11.82 3.17
CA ALA A 191 -17.23 11.30 1.88
C ALA A 191 -17.25 12.40 0.81
N HIS A 192 -16.23 12.45 -0.04
CA HIS A 192 -16.20 13.35 -1.18
C HIS A 192 -15.33 12.75 -2.30
N VAL A 193 -15.31 13.40 -3.47
CA VAL A 193 -14.50 12.98 -4.60
C VAL A 193 -13.49 14.06 -4.94
N ARG A 194 -12.24 13.65 -5.23
CA ARG A 194 -11.24 14.54 -5.82
C ARG A 194 -10.87 14.07 -7.22
N GLN A 195 -10.64 15.03 -8.10
CA GLN A 195 -10.02 14.80 -9.40
C GLN A 195 -8.64 15.50 -9.42
N THR A 196 -7.61 14.80 -9.86
CA THR A 196 -6.23 15.30 -9.94
C THR A 196 -5.67 15.13 -11.35
N GLY A 197 -4.90 16.11 -11.85
CA GLY A 197 -4.20 15.96 -13.12
C GLY A 197 -3.02 14.98 -13.00
N THR A 198 -3.14 13.80 -13.61
CA THR A 198 -2.16 12.69 -13.51
C THR A 198 -0.97 12.82 -14.47
N SER A 199 -0.99 13.78 -15.40
CA SER A 199 -0.04 13.84 -16.54
C SER A 199 1.44 14.09 -16.17
N ALA A 200 1.73 14.51 -14.93
CA ALA A 200 3.11 14.68 -14.44
C ALA A 200 3.42 13.81 -13.20
N GLN A 201 2.52 12.90 -12.82
CA GLN A 201 2.71 12.06 -11.64
C GLN A 201 3.62 10.88 -11.99
N ALA A 202 4.74 10.76 -11.27
CA ALA A 202 5.65 9.63 -11.45
C ALA A 202 4.94 8.32 -11.09
N GLY A 203 4.94 7.35 -12.02
CA GLY A 203 4.32 6.03 -11.81
C GLY A 203 2.88 5.89 -12.30
N SER A 204 2.28 6.90 -12.94
CA SER A 204 1.01 6.72 -13.65
C SER A 204 1.26 6.01 -14.98
N ASP A 205 0.66 4.84 -15.21
CA ASP A 205 0.73 4.11 -16.50
C ASP A 205 -0.14 4.78 -17.60
N GLY A 206 -0.56 6.03 -17.44
CA GLY A 206 -1.40 6.78 -18.38
C GLY A 206 -2.86 6.33 -18.46
N ALA A 207 -3.25 5.31 -17.70
CA ALA A 207 -4.61 4.77 -17.62
C ALA A 207 -5.43 5.30 -16.43
N ASP A 208 -4.82 6.12 -15.57
CA ASP A 208 -5.46 6.64 -14.36
C ASP A 208 -6.21 7.94 -14.70
N ASP A 209 -7.53 7.90 -14.62
CA ASP A 209 -8.41 9.02 -14.96
C ASP A 209 -8.39 10.14 -13.90
N GLY A 210 -7.63 9.92 -12.82
CA GLY A 210 -7.32 10.89 -11.78
C GLY A 210 -8.47 11.10 -10.80
N TRP A 211 -9.49 10.26 -10.82
CA TRP A 211 -10.63 10.36 -9.93
C TRP A 211 -10.49 9.43 -8.73
N TYR A 212 -10.64 9.97 -7.54
CA TYR A 212 -10.56 9.22 -6.29
C TYR A 212 -11.69 9.61 -5.35
N ALA A 213 -12.31 8.64 -4.69
CA ALA A 213 -13.19 8.91 -3.57
C ALA A 213 -12.38 8.96 -2.27
N ILE A 214 -12.75 9.83 -1.34
CA ILE A 214 -12.08 9.96 -0.04
C ILE A 214 -13.13 9.86 1.05
N VAL A 215 -12.88 8.98 2.02
CA VAL A 215 -13.70 8.79 3.21
C VAL A 215 -12.89 9.18 4.44
N TRP A 216 -13.43 10.08 5.26
CA TRP A 216 -12.85 10.53 6.52
C TRP A 216 -13.54 9.87 7.71
N SER A 217 -12.81 9.74 8.81
CA SER A 217 -13.44 9.44 10.10
C SER A 217 -14.04 10.70 10.74
N ASN A 218 -14.94 10.50 11.69
CA ASN A 218 -15.51 11.54 12.55
C ASN A 218 -14.83 11.63 13.93
N ARG A 219 -13.77 10.84 14.17
CA ARG A 219 -13.14 10.69 15.48
C ARG A 219 -11.61 10.69 15.35
N PHE A 220 -10.96 11.47 16.21
CA PHE A 220 -9.51 11.47 16.35
C PHE A 220 -9.01 10.17 16.98
N PRO A 221 -7.81 9.69 16.62
CA PRO A 221 -7.19 8.53 17.25
C PRO A 221 -6.93 8.77 18.73
N ASP A 222 -7.02 7.71 19.53
CA ASP A 222 -6.50 7.74 20.90
C ASP A 222 -4.98 7.92 20.83
N SER A 223 -4.46 8.92 21.50
CA SER A 223 -3.03 9.25 21.58
C SER A 223 -2.49 9.18 23.00
N SER A 224 -3.17 8.48 23.91
CA SER A 224 -2.70 8.30 25.28
C SER A 224 -1.45 7.40 25.34
N LEU A 225 -0.73 7.46 26.45
CA LEU A 225 0.42 6.58 26.69
C LEU A 225 -0.02 5.38 27.51
N VAL A 226 0.24 4.17 27.00
CA VAL A 226 0.05 2.92 27.71
C VAL A 226 1.42 2.29 27.90
N ASN A 227 1.87 2.15 29.15
CA ASN A 227 3.21 1.65 29.50
C ASN A 227 4.37 2.41 28.82
N GLY A 228 4.21 3.72 28.62
CA GLY A 228 5.23 4.58 28.00
C GLY A 228 5.31 4.51 26.47
N ALA A 229 4.41 3.76 25.82
CA ALA A 229 4.27 3.72 24.36
C ALA A 229 2.94 4.34 23.94
N GLY A 230 2.88 4.88 22.71
CA GLY A 230 1.63 5.36 22.12
C GLY A 230 0.60 4.26 21.93
N THR A 231 -0.65 4.65 21.81
CA THR A 231 -1.80 3.76 21.66
C THR A 231 -1.96 3.26 20.24
N ARG A 232 -2.21 1.96 20.11
CA ARG A 232 -2.57 1.34 18.84
C ARG A 232 -4.02 1.63 18.52
N ASN A 233 -4.26 2.21 17.35
CA ASN A 233 -5.59 2.47 16.81
C ASN A 233 -5.86 1.57 15.60
N LEU A 234 -7.14 1.26 15.40
CA LEU A 234 -7.66 0.52 14.28
C LEU A 234 -8.60 1.43 13.47
N ALA A 235 -8.28 1.62 12.20
CA ALA A 235 -9.18 2.27 11.25
C ALA A 235 -9.88 1.20 10.41
N CYS A 236 -11.22 1.27 10.35
CA CYS A 236 -12.06 0.31 9.62
C CYS A 236 -13.06 1.03 8.73
N LEU A 237 -13.02 0.76 7.42
CA LEU A 237 -14.13 1.08 6.52
C LEU A 237 -15.23 0.04 6.73
N VAL A 238 -16.37 0.47 7.28
CA VAL A 238 -17.49 -0.40 7.62
C VAL A 238 -18.70 -0.14 6.74
N SER A 239 -19.53 -1.17 6.52
CA SER A 239 -20.86 -1.03 5.93
C SER A 239 -21.88 -0.56 6.97
N LEU A 240 -22.70 0.42 6.60
CA LEU A 240 -23.86 0.91 7.35
C LEU A 240 -25.20 0.51 6.70
N GLU A 241 -25.17 -0.40 5.73
CA GLU A 241 -26.36 -0.86 5.02
C GLU A 241 -27.44 -1.37 6.01
N ARG A 242 -28.65 -0.79 5.94
CA ARG A 242 -29.80 -1.09 6.79
C ARG A 242 -29.59 -0.87 8.30
N LEU A 243 -28.69 0.05 8.68
CA LEU A 243 -28.43 0.39 10.09
C LEU A 243 -28.84 1.82 10.46
N THR A 244 -29.49 2.56 9.55
CA THR A 244 -29.86 3.98 9.75
C THR A 244 -30.70 4.22 11.00
N ALA A 245 -31.61 3.31 11.33
CA ALA A 245 -32.47 3.39 12.51
C ALA A 245 -31.72 3.33 13.86
N TYR A 246 -30.44 2.93 13.86
CA TYR A 246 -29.59 2.83 15.04
C TYR A 246 -28.50 3.90 15.09
N LEU A 247 -28.40 4.74 14.05
CA LEU A 247 -27.45 5.85 14.02
C LEU A 247 -27.94 7.00 14.92
N PRO A 248 -27.03 7.71 15.61
CA PRO A 248 -27.42 8.86 16.41
C PRO A 248 -28.14 9.91 15.54
N PRO A 249 -29.21 10.57 16.07
CA PRO A 249 -29.62 10.62 17.47
C PRO A 249 -30.66 9.56 17.88
N ALA A 250 -30.82 8.45 17.14
CA ALA A 250 -31.79 7.43 17.50
C ALA A 250 -31.45 6.74 18.85
N GLU A 251 -32.43 6.64 19.73
CA GLU A 251 -32.36 5.92 21.01
C GLU A 251 -33.44 4.83 21.00
N PRO A 252 -33.12 3.59 20.59
CA PRO A 252 -34.10 2.50 20.56
C PRO A 252 -34.56 2.13 21.98
N ASP A 253 -35.84 1.78 22.13
CA ASP A 253 -36.44 1.39 23.42
C ASP A 253 -35.78 0.15 24.04
N ASP A 254 -35.31 -0.79 23.20
CA ASP A 254 -34.59 -1.99 23.60
C ASP A 254 -33.25 -2.07 22.84
N PRO A 255 -32.17 -1.45 23.36
CA PRO A 255 -30.89 -1.43 22.67
C PRO A 255 -30.22 -2.81 22.72
N PRO A 256 -29.67 -3.28 21.59
CA PRO A 256 -28.91 -4.53 21.54
C PRO A 256 -27.63 -4.40 22.39
N ALA A 257 -27.08 -5.53 22.84
CA ALA A 257 -25.85 -5.50 23.64
C ALA A 257 -24.63 -5.13 22.79
N ASN A 258 -24.53 -5.73 21.61
CA ASN A 258 -23.43 -5.54 20.67
C ASN A 258 -23.94 -5.27 19.25
N VAL A 259 -23.08 -4.72 18.41
CA VAL A 259 -23.30 -4.55 16.97
C VAL A 259 -22.15 -5.20 16.23
N GLN A 260 -22.45 -6.00 15.20
CA GLN A 260 -21.46 -6.58 14.31
C GLN A 260 -21.55 -5.91 12.93
N LEU A 261 -20.43 -5.31 12.49
CA LEU A 261 -20.34 -4.58 11.23
C LEU A 261 -19.44 -5.31 10.25
N ALA A 262 -19.83 -5.33 8.97
CA ALA A 262 -18.96 -5.81 7.90
C ALA A 262 -17.83 -4.81 7.65
N VAL A 263 -16.59 -5.32 7.58
CA VAL A 263 -15.37 -4.51 7.38
C VAL A 263 -14.85 -4.74 5.96
N LEU A 264 -14.83 -3.68 5.17
CA LEU A 264 -14.42 -3.70 3.76
C LEU A 264 -12.91 -3.48 3.61
N ALA A 265 -12.33 -2.61 4.45
CA ALA A 265 -10.91 -2.34 4.52
C ALA A 265 -10.52 -1.99 5.96
N SER A 266 -9.34 -2.41 6.39
CA SER A 266 -8.84 -2.08 7.72
C SER A 266 -7.32 -1.96 7.78
N TRP A 267 -6.83 -1.11 8.68
CA TRP A 267 -5.41 -1.00 9.00
C TRP A 267 -5.20 -0.51 10.43
N THR A 268 -4.00 -0.73 10.96
CA THR A 268 -3.62 -0.25 12.29
C THR A 268 -2.42 0.68 12.23
N PHE A 269 -2.39 1.65 13.14
CA PHE A 269 -1.28 2.57 13.32
C PHE A 269 -1.13 2.90 14.82
N VAL A 270 0.01 3.41 15.23
CA VAL A 270 0.29 3.85 16.60
C VAL A 270 0.28 5.37 16.63
N SER A 271 -0.56 5.94 17.49
CA SER A 271 -0.62 7.37 17.74
C SER A 271 0.03 7.69 19.08
N ASN A 272 1.07 8.50 19.05
CA ASN A 272 1.71 9.05 20.24
C ASN A 272 1.01 10.34 20.66
N PRO A 273 1.05 10.70 21.96
CA PRO A 273 0.69 12.04 22.38
C PRO A 273 1.59 13.07 21.70
N ALA A 274 1.15 14.33 21.72
CA ALA A 274 1.99 15.43 21.30
C ALA A 274 3.34 15.36 22.01
N ALA A 275 4.43 15.48 21.23
CA ALA A 275 5.76 15.54 21.81
C ALA A 275 5.84 16.71 22.80
N ALA A 276 6.64 16.56 23.87
CA ALA A 276 6.85 17.63 24.85
C ALA A 276 7.45 18.90 24.22
N GLU A 277 8.17 18.73 23.10
CA GLU A 277 8.77 19.80 22.32
C GLU A 277 8.31 19.67 20.87
N SER A 278 7.78 20.76 20.31
CA SER A 278 7.48 20.85 18.89
C SER A 278 8.77 21.05 18.08
N PHE A 279 8.69 20.87 16.76
CA PHE A 279 9.81 21.27 15.88
C PHE A 279 10.16 22.75 16.06
N ALA A 280 9.18 23.63 16.29
CA ALA A 280 9.44 25.04 16.54
C ALA A 280 10.22 25.24 17.85
N ASP A 281 9.91 24.48 18.90
CA ASP A 281 10.64 24.52 20.17
C ASP A 281 12.07 24.00 20.00
N LEU A 282 12.26 22.91 19.26
CA LEU A 282 13.59 22.40 18.90
C LEU A 282 14.40 23.44 18.12
N MET A 283 13.79 24.12 17.14
CA MET A 283 14.41 25.18 16.38
C MET A 283 14.75 26.40 17.24
N ALA A 284 13.91 26.75 18.22
CA ALA A 284 14.19 27.81 19.17
C ALA A 284 15.36 27.45 20.11
N GLY A 285 15.47 26.17 20.50
CA GLY A 285 16.59 25.65 21.27
C GLY A 285 17.94 25.86 20.57
N PHE A 286 18.02 25.64 19.25
CA PHE A 286 19.23 25.92 18.47
C PHE A 286 19.63 27.40 18.49
N VAL A 287 18.67 28.32 18.51
CA VAL A 287 18.94 29.77 18.55
C VAL A 287 19.35 30.23 19.96
N ALA A 288 18.80 29.61 21.00
CA ALA A 288 19.11 29.97 22.39
C ALA A 288 20.53 29.55 22.82
N GLU A 289 21.13 28.55 22.17
CA GLU A 289 22.53 28.15 22.37
C GLU A 289 23.53 28.96 21.51
N GLU A 290 23.22 30.22 21.14
CA GLU A 290 24.19 31.16 20.54
C GLU A 290 25.31 31.55 21.54
N GLY A 291 26.16 30.58 21.90
CA GLY A 291 27.39 30.72 22.67
C GLY A 291 28.59 31.16 21.84
N GLY A 292 28.38 31.56 20.59
CA GLY A 292 29.38 32.16 19.70
C GLY A 292 30.09 31.21 18.72
N ASP A 293 29.89 29.89 18.79
CA ASP A 293 30.40 28.93 17.80
C ASP A 293 29.33 28.63 16.74
N PRO A 294 29.57 28.89 15.44
CA PRO A 294 28.67 28.49 14.35
C PRO A 294 28.32 26.99 14.34
N ALA A 295 29.13 26.15 14.99
CA ALA A 295 28.86 24.72 15.14
C ALA A 295 27.72 24.39 16.12
N ASP A 296 27.21 25.35 16.89
CA ASP A 296 26.04 25.16 17.78
C ASP A 296 24.70 25.23 17.00
N LEU A 297 24.72 25.78 15.78
CA LEU A 297 23.55 25.89 14.90
C LEU A 297 23.33 24.65 14.00
N VAL A 298 24.21 23.65 14.07
CA VAL A 298 24.09 22.42 13.29
C VAL A 298 23.51 21.27 14.13
N PRO A 299 22.62 20.44 13.55
CA PRO A 299 21.99 19.35 14.28
C PRO A 299 23.04 18.30 14.69
N ARG A 300 23.39 18.31 15.97
CA ARG A 300 24.30 17.35 16.62
C ARG A 300 23.78 17.00 18.00
N LEU A 301 24.24 15.88 18.54
CA LEU A 301 23.96 15.54 19.93
C LEU A 301 24.60 16.62 20.84
N PRO A 302 23.87 17.16 21.84
CA PRO A 302 24.43 18.14 22.76
C PRO A 302 25.64 17.54 23.48
N LEU A 303 26.73 18.31 23.51
CA LEU A 303 27.95 17.90 24.19
C LEU A 303 27.86 18.27 25.68
N PRO A 304 28.49 17.50 26.57
CA PRO A 304 28.66 17.92 27.96
C PRO A 304 29.37 19.28 28.03
N ALA A 305 29.09 20.09 29.05
CA ALA A 305 29.66 21.44 29.19
C ALA A 305 31.19 21.48 29.31
N ASP A 306 31.83 20.41 29.81
CA ASP A 306 33.29 20.28 29.90
C ASP A 306 33.73 18.83 29.71
N PRO A 307 33.70 18.30 28.47
CA PRO A 307 34.05 16.92 28.18
C PRO A 307 35.57 16.78 28.03
N PRO A 308 36.20 15.73 28.61
CA PRO A 308 37.62 15.49 28.42
C PRO A 308 37.94 15.25 26.93
N ALA A 309 39.08 15.79 26.47
CA ALA A 309 39.56 15.57 25.11
C ALA A 309 39.74 14.07 24.85
N SER A 310 39.00 13.56 23.86
CA SER A 310 39.00 12.14 23.50
C SER A 310 38.62 11.94 22.04
N ALA A 311 39.03 10.82 21.45
CA ALA A 311 38.63 10.45 20.10
C ALA A 311 37.10 10.28 19.97
N ALA A 312 36.41 9.95 21.06
CA ALA A 312 34.95 9.89 21.10
C ALA A 312 34.33 11.29 21.01
N LEU A 313 34.88 12.28 21.73
CA LEU A 313 34.44 13.68 21.66
C LEU A 313 34.59 14.24 20.24
N ASP A 314 35.69 13.94 19.55
CA ASP A 314 35.90 14.37 18.17
C ASP A 314 34.86 13.78 17.21
N ARG A 315 34.46 12.53 17.42
CA ARG A 315 33.40 11.89 16.63
C ARG A 315 32.03 12.50 16.93
N LEU A 316 31.70 12.77 18.19
CA LEU A 316 30.47 13.49 18.55
C LEU A 316 30.41 14.87 17.89
N ARG A 317 31.51 15.62 17.90
CA ARG A 317 31.64 16.92 17.20
C ARG A 317 31.44 16.82 15.69
N GLN A 318 31.84 15.70 15.09
CA GLN A 318 31.61 15.41 13.67
C GLN A 318 30.16 14.95 13.39
N GLY A 319 29.31 14.78 14.40
CA GLY A 319 27.91 14.36 14.24
C GLY A 319 27.71 12.85 14.23
N TYR A 320 28.67 12.09 14.75
CA TYR A 320 28.45 10.66 15.02
C TYR A 320 27.66 10.49 16.32
N VAL A 321 26.76 9.51 16.34
CA VAL A 321 25.98 9.10 17.51
C VAL A 321 26.30 7.63 17.81
N PRO A 322 26.50 7.25 19.09
CA PRO A 322 26.65 5.85 19.44
C PRO A 322 25.27 5.17 19.45
N LEU A 323 25.14 4.08 18.70
CA LEU A 323 23.93 3.25 18.70
C LEU A 323 24.26 1.85 19.20
N THR A 324 23.31 1.25 19.93
CA THR A 324 23.40 -0.16 20.34
C THR A 324 23.55 -1.03 19.09
N PHE A 325 24.55 -1.91 19.10
CA PHE A 325 24.88 -2.78 17.99
C PHE A 325 25.03 -4.23 18.46
N HIS A 326 24.26 -5.12 17.83
CA HIS A 326 24.39 -6.56 18.00
C HIS A 326 25.28 -7.11 16.90
N THR A 327 26.40 -7.72 17.28
CA THR A 327 27.29 -8.34 16.30
C THR A 327 26.63 -9.58 15.70
N PRO A 328 27.08 -10.06 14.51
CA PRO A 328 26.57 -11.30 13.92
C PRO A 328 26.75 -12.54 14.82
N VAL A 329 27.64 -12.47 15.80
CA VAL A 329 27.90 -13.54 16.78
C VAL A 329 26.96 -13.44 18.00
N GLY A 330 26.15 -12.37 18.09
CA GLY A 330 25.17 -12.14 19.15
C GLY A 330 25.68 -11.32 20.33
N GLU A 331 26.92 -10.82 20.27
CA GLU A 331 27.47 -9.94 21.29
C GLU A 331 26.82 -8.56 21.24
N GLN A 332 26.58 -7.96 22.40
CA GLN A 332 26.05 -6.60 22.51
C GLN A 332 27.20 -5.62 22.71
N THR A 333 27.33 -4.68 21.80
CA THR A 333 28.28 -3.58 21.86
C THR A 333 27.61 -2.31 21.34
N PHE A 334 28.39 -1.27 21.04
CA PHE A 334 27.91 -0.10 20.30
C PHE A 334 28.68 0.07 18.99
N ALA A 335 28.07 0.78 18.07
CA ALA A 335 28.72 1.24 16.86
C ALA A 335 28.47 2.73 16.66
N TRP A 336 29.41 3.41 16.02
CA TRP A 336 29.23 4.77 15.57
C TRP A 336 28.33 4.79 14.33
N TYR A 337 27.36 5.70 14.33
CA TYR A 337 26.52 6.00 13.19
C TYR A 337 26.49 7.49 12.93
N ARG A 338 26.56 7.89 11.67
CA ARG A 338 26.41 9.27 11.21
C ARG A 338 25.40 9.33 10.08
N GLY A 339 24.39 10.18 10.27
CA GLY A 339 23.34 10.40 9.28
C GLY A 339 23.82 11.21 8.06
N PRO A 340 22.95 11.38 7.05
CA PRO A 340 23.27 12.14 5.84
C PRO A 340 23.36 13.66 6.07
N PHE A 341 22.68 14.17 7.11
CA PHE A 341 22.72 15.59 7.49
C PHE A 341 23.84 15.82 8.50
N THR A 342 25.05 16.06 8.00
CA THR A 342 26.24 16.13 8.83
C THR A 342 26.60 17.58 9.21
N PRO A 343 27.08 17.82 10.45
CA PRO A 343 27.49 19.16 10.90
C PRO A 343 28.80 19.65 10.26
N THR A 344 29.51 18.77 9.54
CA THR A 344 30.73 19.12 8.80
C THR A 344 30.55 18.82 7.32
N VAL A 345 31.44 19.37 6.50
CA VAL A 345 31.54 19.01 5.08
C VAL A 345 31.66 17.50 4.94
N ALA A 346 30.77 16.91 4.15
CA ALA A 346 30.75 15.48 3.89
C ALA A 346 32.06 15.06 3.20
N GLN A 347 32.64 13.96 3.68
CA GLN A 347 33.85 13.42 3.06
C GLN A 347 33.50 12.75 1.73
N PRO A 348 34.40 12.77 0.72
CA PRO A 348 34.18 12.05 -0.52
C PRO A 348 34.00 10.56 -0.22
N LEU A 349 33.09 9.92 -0.96
CA LEU A 349 32.85 8.49 -0.84
C LEU A 349 34.13 7.70 -1.17
N PRO A 350 34.38 6.58 -0.48
CA PRO A 350 35.46 5.68 -0.87
C PRO A 350 35.22 5.18 -2.30
N ALA A 351 36.30 5.11 -3.09
CA ALA A 351 36.22 4.64 -4.46
C ALA A 351 35.62 3.22 -4.50
N PRO A 352 34.56 2.98 -5.28
CA PRO A 352 33.95 1.67 -5.34
C PRO A 352 34.92 0.66 -5.99
N PRO A 353 34.87 -0.62 -5.59
CA PRO A 353 35.61 -1.66 -6.28
C PRO A 353 35.08 -1.82 -7.72
N ALA A 354 35.85 -2.47 -8.60
CA ALA A 354 35.52 -2.63 -10.03
C ALA A 354 34.14 -3.25 -10.32
N HIS A 355 33.54 -3.94 -9.35
CA HIS A 355 32.23 -4.57 -9.46
C HIS A 355 31.16 -3.94 -8.56
N GLY A 356 31.43 -2.75 -8.02
CA GLY A 356 30.58 -2.09 -7.03
C GLY A 356 30.52 -2.83 -5.69
N TRP A 357 29.91 -2.17 -4.70
CA TRP A 357 29.65 -2.75 -3.39
C TRP A 357 28.52 -3.80 -3.49
N ARG A 358 28.76 -5.00 -2.96
CA ARG A 358 27.83 -6.15 -3.03
C ARG A 358 27.10 -6.41 -1.72
N SER A 359 27.65 -5.94 -0.61
CA SER A 359 27.03 -6.05 0.72
C SER A 359 27.42 -4.87 1.60
N SER A 360 26.58 -4.59 2.59
CA SER A 360 26.83 -3.57 3.62
C SER A 360 28.12 -3.83 4.39
N SER A 361 28.48 -5.10 4.63
CA SER A 361 29.73 -5.47 5.30
C SER A 361 31.00 -4.98 4.58
N GLN A 362 30.96 -4.77 3.26
CA GLN A 362 32.11 -4.27 2.51
C GLN A 362 32.39 -2.78 2.73
N VAL A 363 31.40 -2.05 3.25
CA VAL A 363 31.48 -0.62 3.54
C VAL A 363 31.39 -0.34 5.05
N THR A 364 31.40 -1.38 5.89
CA THR A 364 31.58 -1.25 7.34
C THR A 364 33.02 -0.86 7.64
N ILE A 365 33.20 0.20 8.44
CA ILE A 365 34.52 0.66 8.87
C ILE A 365 34.79 0.10 10.26
N TYR A 366 35.93 -0.57 10.45
CA TYR A 366 36.41 -0.98 11.77
C TYR A 366 37.42 0.04 12.29
N LEU A 367 37.26 0.49 13.54
CA LEU A 367 38.17 1.41 14.22
C LEU A 367 39.03 0.62 15.23
N PRO A 368 40.26 0.20 14.86
CA PRO A 368 41.06 -0.72 15.68
C PRO A 368 41.42 -0.15 17.05
N ASP A 369 41.70 1.16 17.11
CA ASP A 369 42.12 1.84 18.34
C ASP A 369 41.02 1.85 19.41
N GLN A 370 39.76 1.72 19.00
CA GLN A 370 38.59 1.76 19.88
C GLN A 370 37.89 0.39 19.98
N GLY A 371 38.22 -0.57 19.11
CA GLY A 371 37.56 -1.88 19.06
C GLY A 371 36.08 -1.81 18.64
N VAL A 372 35.66 -0.75 17.95
CA VAL A 372 34.25 -0.52 17.57
C VAL A 372 34.10 -0.30 16.07
N PHE A 373 32.87 -0.47 15.58
CA PHE A 373 32.54 -0.26 14.18
C PHE A 373 31.95 1.13 13.94
N ASP A 374 32.15 1.65 12.73
CA ASP A 374 31.38 2.72 12.13
C ASP A 374 30.52 2.11 11.01
N LEU A 375 29.20 2.18 11.22
CA LEU A 375 28.18 1.58 10.37
C LEU A 375 27.50 2.59 9.44
N SER A 376 28.02 3.82 9.32
CA SER A 376 27.36 4.90 8.58
C SER A 376 27.14 4.53 7.11
N TYR A 377 28.17 4.03 6.42
CA TYR A 377 28.03 3.61 5.02
C TYR A 377 27.28 2.28 4.87
N ALA A 378 27.38 1.37 5.85
CA ALA A 378 26.61 0.13 5.86
C ALA A 378 25.10 0.43 5.94
N ALA A 379 24.71 1.36 6.81
CA ALA A 379 23.33 1.84 6.93
C ALA A 379 22.87 2.55 5.65
N ALA A 380 23.73 3.37 5.02
CA ALA A 380 23.42 4.00 3.74
C ALA A 380 23.21 2.98 2.61
N PHE A 381 24.05 1.95 2.54
CA PHE A 381 23.91 0.84 1.58
C PHE A 381 22.59 0.09 1.77
N GLU A 382 22.25 -0.27 3.01
CA GLU A 382 21.00 -0.97 3.30
C GLU A 382 19.77 -0.11 3.03
N THR A 383 19.83 1.19 3.32
CA THR A 383 18.76 2.15 3.01
C THR A 383 18.55 2.24 1.49
N GLY A 384 19.63 2.41 0.72
CA GLY A 384 19.56 2.42 -0.74
C GLY A 384 19.01 1.11 -1.31
N ARG A 385 19.39 -0.04 -0.73
CA ARG A 385 18.86 -1.35 -1.10
C ARG A 385 17.36 -1.46 -0.80
N ALA A 386 16.91 -1.00 0.36
CA ALA A 386 15.51 -0.99 0.76
C ALA A 386 14.68 -0.08 -0.17
N MET A 387 15.17 1.12 -0.46
CA MET A 387 14.51 2.07 -1.39
C MET A 387 14.41 1.48 -2.80
N ALA A 388 15.49 0.88 -3.29
CA ALA A 388 15.49 0.23 -4.60
C ALA A 388 14.49 -0.93 -4.66
N LEU A 389 14.37 -1.73 -3.59
CA LEU A 389 13.40 -2.82 -3.53
C LEU A 389 11.94 -2.35 -3.36
N ALA A 390 11.73 -1.19 -2.74
CA ALA A 390 10.41 -0.57 -2.60
C ALA A 390 9.91 0.02 -3.92
N ASP A 391 10.81 0.43 -4.82
CA ASP A 391 10.47 0.87 -6.17
C ASP A 391 10.05 -0.32 -7.04
N ARG A 392 8.75 -0.36 -7.39
CA ARG A 392 8.16 -1.41 -8.23
C ARG A 392 8.80 -1.49 -9.61
N ALA A 393 9.07 -0.35 -10.26
CA ALA A 393 9.64 -0.33 -11.61
C ALA A 393 11.06 -0.89 -11.59
N PHE A 394 11.87 -0.48 -10.61
CA PHE A 394 13.21 -1.03 -10.39
C PHE A 394 13.16 -2.54 -10.09
N ALA A 395 12.29 -2.98 -9.18
CA ALA A 395 12.17 -4.37 -8.80
C ALA A 395 11.79 -5.28 -9.99
N LEU A 396 10.85 -4.85 -10.83
CA LEU A 396 10.46 -5.56 -12.04
C LEU A 396 11.60 -5.62 -13.07
N ALA A 397 12.32 -4.51 -13.28
CA ALA A 397 13.47 -4.47 -14.18
C ALA A 397 14.59 -5.41 -13.70
N LEU A 398 14.86 -5.44 -12.38
CA LEU A 398 15.85 -6.33 -11.78
C LEU A 398 15.47 -7.80 -11.95
N LEU A 399 14.20 -8.16 -11.73
CA LEU A 399 13.70 -9.53 -11.94
C LEU A 399 13.79 -9.96 -13.40
N ASP A 400 13.46 -9.08 -14.34
CA ASP A 400 13.60 -9.34 -15.77
C ASP A 400 15.07 -9.52 -16.17
N ALA A 401 15.97 -8.66 -15.69
CA ALA A 401 17.41 -8.81 -15.90
C ALA A 401 17.94 -10.14 -15.35
N ARG A 402 17.52 -10.53 -14.13
CA ARG A 402 17.90 -11.79 -13.50
C ARG A 402 17.37 -13.00 -14.29
N ARG A 403 16.12 -12.94 -14.77
CA ARG A 403 15.52 -13.98 -15.62
C ARG A 403 16.26 -14.13 -16.94
N LYS A 404 16.62 -13.01 -17.59
CA LYS A 404 17.42 -12.99 -18.82
C LYS A 404 18.80 -13.61 -18.60
N ALA A 405 19.48 -13.26 -17.50
CA ALA A 405 20.80 -13.80 -17.15
C ALA A 405 20.75 -15.31 -16.89
N TYR A 406 19.81 -15.80 -16.06
CA TYR A 406 19.65 -17.24 -15.85
C TYR A 406 19.25 -17.99 -17.12
N GLY A 407 18.38 -17.39 -17.94
CA GLY A 407 18.02 -17.96 -19.24
C GLY A 407 19.23 -18.09 -20.18
N GLN A 408 20.18 -17.15 -20.14
CA GLN A 408 21.43 -17.26 -20.88
C GLN A 408 22.35 -18.34 -20.30
N LEU A 409 22.52 -18.39 -18.98
CA LEU A 409 23.34 -19.42 -18.32
C LEU A 409 22.80 -20.83 -18.56
N ALA A 410 21.48 -21.03 -18.48
CA ALA A 410 20.84 -22.30 -18.77
C ALA A 410 21.09 -22.73 -20.23
N ARG A 411 21.00 -21.80 -21.19
CA ARG A 411 21.31 -22.07 -22.61
C ARG A 411 22.78 -22.43 -22.82
N ILE A 412 23.69 -21.75 -22.13
CA ILE A 412 25.13 -22.04 -22.19
C ILE A 412 25.37 -23.46 -21.65
N GLY A 413 24.81 -23.77 -20.47
CA GLY A 413 24.94 -25.08 -19.84
C GLY A 413 24.40 -26.21 -20.70
N ASP A 414 23.19 -26.07 -21.23
CA ASP A 414 22.57 -27.03 -22.16
C ASP A 414 23.46 -27.29 -23.39
N ARG A 415 23.95 -26.21 -24.01
CA ARG A 415 24.79 -26.31 -25.22
C ARG A 415 26.14 -26.97 -24.95
N LEU A 416 26.82 -26.60 -23.86
CA LEU A 416 28.07 -27.24 -23.46
C LEU A 416 27.85 -28.72 -23.09
N GLY A 417 26.72 -29.05 -22.46
CA GLY A 417 26.36 -30.43 -22.11
C GLY A 417 26.19 -31.36 -23.32
N THR A 418 25.94 -30.83 -24.52
CA THR A 418 25.82 -31.66 -25.73
C THR A 418 27.16 -32.15 -26.31
N GLY A 419 28.31 -31.64 -25.84
CA GLY A 419 29.63 -31.90 -26.45
C GLY A 419 29.79 -31.33 -27.87
N ARG A 420 28.77 -30.62 -28.37
CA ARG A 420 28.76 -30.04 -29.73
C ARG A 420 29.18 -28.59 -29.75
N PHE A 421 29.45 -27.97 -28.60
CA PHE A 421 29.78 -26.54 -28.50
C PHE A 421 31.09 -26.26 -27.75
N ASP A 422 31.94 -27.27 -27.58
CA ASP A 422 33.14 -27.21 -26.74
C ASP A 422 34.17 -26.16 -27.20
N THR A 423 34.16 -25.83 -28.50
CA THR A 423 35.02 -24.81 -29.13
C THR A 423 34.28 -23.51 -29.46
N ALA A 424 33.02 -23.36 -29.04
CA ALA A 424 32.20 -22.20 -29.39
C ALA A 424 32.51 -20.97 -28.53
N SER A 425 32.41 -19.78 -29.12
CA SER A 425 32.56 -18.52 -28.38
C SER A 425 31.32 -18.20 -27.51
N LEU A 426 31.48 -17.35 -26.48
CA LEU A 426 30.36 -16.92 -25.63
C LEU A 426 29.22 -16.26 -26.45
N SER A 427 29.55 -15.54 -27.52
CA SER A 427 28.58 -14.91 -28.41
C SER A 427 27.74 -15.93 -29.20
N GLU A 428 28.35 -17.07 -29.58
CA GLU A 428 27.65 -18.17 -30.25
C GLU A 428 26.78 -18.94 -29.25
N LEU A 429 27.32 -19.20 -28.05
CA LEU A 429 26.63 -19.89 -26.97
C LEU A 429 25.41 -19.13 -26.43
N THR A 430 25.39 -17.82 -26.51
CA THR A 430 24.25 -16.98 -26.10
C THR A 430 23.30 -16.62 -27.24
N GLY A 431 23.76 -16.76 -28.49
CA GLY A 431 23.01 -16.35 -29.68
C GLY A 431 21.79 -17.23 -29.99
N ARG A 432 20.82 -16.64 -30.71
CA ARG A 432 19.63 -17.35 -31.22
C ARG A 432 20.02 -18.36 -32.31
N HIS A 433 19.26 -19.45 -32.43
CA HIS A 433 19.43 -20.49 -33.45
C HIS A 433 20.86 -21.06 -33.63
N ALA A 434 21.64 -21.18 -32.54
CA ALA A 434 23.05 -21.60 -32.61
C ALA A 434 23.23 -23.00 -33.24
N HIS A 435 22.37 -23.97 -32.93
CA HIS A 435 22.39 -25.30 -33.56
C HIS A 435 22.19 -25.23 -35.08
N ARG A 436 21.26 -24.40 -35.56
CA ARG A 436 21.01 -24.22 -36.99
C ARG A 436 22.19 -23.57 -37.69
N ARG A 437 22.81 -22.56 -37.06
CA ARG A 437 24.02 -21.90 -37.60
C ARG A 437 25.20 -22.85 -37.69
N ARG A 438 25.42 -23.67 -36.65
CA ARG A 438 26.50 -24.67 -36.67
C ARG A 438 26.23 -25.80 -37.67
N PHE A 439 24.99 -26.26 -37.79
CA PHE A 439 24.61 -27.23 -38.82
C PHE A 439 24.82 -26.67 -40.23
N ALA A 440 24.39 -25.44 -40.50
CA ALA A 440 24.65 -24.77 -41.78
C ALA A 440 26.15 -24.67 -42.06
N ALA A 441 26.96 -24.24 -41.07
CA ALA A 441 28.41 -24.20 -41.21
C ALA A 441 29.02 -25.58 -41.51
N HIS A 442 28.51 -26.67 -40.92
CA HIS A 442 28.95 -28.02 -41.27
C HIS A 442 28.52 -28.44 -42.67
N VAL A 443 27.30 -28.10 -43.10
CA VAL A 443 26.82 -28.34 -44.47
C VAL A 443 27.71 -27.61 -45.48
N ASP A 444 28.02 -26.34 -45.23
CA ASP A 444 28.89 -25.52 -46.06
C ASP A 444 30.35 -26.05 -46.06
N ALA A 445 30.80 -26.61 -44.93
CA ALA A 445 32.10 -27.28 -44.81
C ALA A 445 32.16 -28.67 -45.49
N GLY A 446 31.13 -29.07 -46.23
CA GLY A 446 31.16 -30.28 -47.06
C GLY A 446 30.50 -31.52 -46.45
N LEU A 447 29.78 -31.40 -45.33
CA LEU A 447 29.04 -32.51 -44.70
C LEU A 447 28.09 -33.21 -45.70
N ALA A 448 27.51 -32.48 -46.65
CA ALA A 448 26.67 -33.06 -47.71
C ALA A 448 27.45 -34.02 -48.63
N GLY A 449 28.72 -33.72 -48.92
CA GLY A 449 29.60 -34.59 -49.70
C GLY A 449 30.05 -35.82 -48.92
N ASP A 450 30.27 -35.66 -47.61
CA ASP A 450 30.68 -36.77 -46.73
C ASP A 450 29.52 -37.73 -46.46
N LEU A 451 28.30 -37.22 -46.23
CA LEU A 451 27.10 -38.06 -46.11
C LEU A 451 26.81 -38.83 -47.41
N ARG A 452 26.95 -38.19 -48.58
CA ARG A 452 26.81 -38.87 -49.88
C ARG A 452 27.82 -40.00 -50.05
N ARG A 453 29.07 -39.80 -49.63
CA ARG A 453 30.11 -40.83 -49.67
C ARG A 453 29.83 -41.98 -48.69
N LEU A 454 29.19 -41.69 -47.56
CA LEU A 454 28.85 -42.69 -46.54
C LEU A 454 27.64 -43.53 -46.96
N PHE A 455 26.61 -42.90 -47.54
CA PHE A 455 25.44 -43.61 -48.08
C PHE A 455 25.74 -44.38 -49.38
N ALA A 456 26.75 -43.98 -50.15
CA ALA A 456 27.21 -44.76 -51.31
C ALA A 456 28.01 -46.02 -50.92
N ARG A 457 28.37 -46.17 -49.64
CA ARG A 457 29.09 -47.34 -49.08
C ARG A 457 28.19 -48.30 -48.29
N LEU A 458 26.95 -47.91 -48.03
CA LEU A 458 25.87 -48.76 -47.53
C LEU A 458 25.08 -49.30 -48.72
#